data_AF-U9VXS7-F1
#
_entry.id   AF-U9VXS7-F1
#
_cell.length_a   1.000
_cell.length_b   1.000
_cell.length_c   1.000
_cell.angle_alpha   90.00
_cell.angle_beta   90.00
_cell.angle_gamma   90.00
#
_symmetry.space_group_name_H-M   'P 1'
#
loop_
_entity.id
_entity.type
_entity.pdbx_description
1 polymer ?
#
loop_
_entity_poly.entity_id
_entity_poly.type
_entity_poly.pdbx_seq_one_letter_code
_entity_poly.pdbx_strand_id
1 'polypeptide(L)'
;MYVTVQQLAKIDVFSNLRPEVLTQLANAAKISFYKQGEILIHEGDRFTAKFHAVLEGKLLVQKIAVSGKETTLRQLSAGEMFAAPAL
;
A
#
# COMPACT_ATOMS: atom_id res chain seq x y z
N MET A 1 10.61 -8.98 9.06
CA MET A 1 9.62 -10.02 8.71
C MET A 1 9.53 -10.10 7.20
N TYR A 2 9.51 -11.31 6.63
CA TYR A 2 9.39 -11.53 5.18
C TYR A 2 7.93 -11.74 4.80
N VAL A 3 7.56 -11.31 3.58
CA VAL A 3 6.22 -11.59 3.04
C VAL A 3 6.18 -13.00 2.44
N THR A 4 5.04 -13.67 2.57
CA THR A 4 4.83 -15.00 1.99
C THR A 4 4.20 -14.91 0.60
N VAL A 5 4.34 -15.97 -0.20
CA VAL A 5 3.69 -16.08 -1.51
C VAL A 5 2.18 -15.94 -1.40
N GLN A 6 1.57 -16.55 -0.37
CA GLN A 6 0.14 -16.51 -0.11
C GLN A 6 -0.35 -15.10 0.23
N GLN A 7 0.48 -14.31 0.91
CA GLN A 7 0.20 -12.90 1.19
C GLN A 7 0.27 -12.05 -0.08
N LEU A 8 1.30 -12.24 -0.92
CA LEU A 8 1.41 -11.53 -2.19
C LEU A 8 0.30 -11.88 -3.18
N ALA A 9 -0.16 -13.14 -3.20
CA ALA A 9 -1.28 -13.58 -4.05
C ALA A 9 -2.61 -12.88 -3.71
N LYS A 10 -2.75 -12.28 -2.52
CA LYS A 10 -3.92 -11.49 -2.11
C LYS A 10 -3.87 -10.05 -2.61
N ILE A 11 -2.76 -9.60 -3.18
CA ILE A 11 -2.66 -8.28 -3.81
C ILE A 11 -3.31 -8.36 -5.19
N ASP A 12 -4.26 -7.49 -5.47
CA ASP A 12 -5.17 -7.62 -6.62
C ASP A 12 -4.41 -7.71 -7.95
N VAL A 13 -3.40 -6.86 -8.13
CA VAL A 13 -2.58 -6.83 -9.35
C VAL A 13 -1.65 -8.05 -9.48
N PHE A 14 -1.42 -8.79 -8.40
CA PHE A 14 -0.58 -10.01 -8.39
C PHE A 14 -1.39 -11.30 -8.44
N SER A 15 -2.72 -11.23 -8.37
CA SER A 15 -3.63 -12.39 -8.28
C SER A 15 -3.43 -13.44 -9.37
N ASN A 16 -2.98 -13.04 -10.56
CA ASN A 16 -2.76 -13.92 -11.72
C ASN A 16 -1.29 -14.26 -11.98
N LEU A 17 -0.37 -13.90 -11.07
CA LEU A 17 1.04 -14.22 -11.23
C LEU A 17 1.32 -15.68 -10.84
N ARG A 18 2.25 -16.29 -11.58
CA ARG A 18 2.70 -17.65 -11.29
C ARG A 18 3.46 -17.71 -9.96
N PRO A 19 3.41 -18.83 -9.21
CA PRO A 19 4.06 -18.96 -7.91
C PRO A 19 5.57 -18.66 -7.92
N GLU A 20 6.27 -18.96 -9.01
CA GLU A 20 7.71 -18.71 -9.13
C GLU A 20 8.00 -17.20 -9.16
N VAL A 21 7.14 -16.43 -9.84
CA VAL A 21 7.24 -14.96 -9.89
C VAL A 21 6.92 -14.36 -8.52
N LEU A 22 5.87 -14.85 -7.87
CA LEU A 22 5.53 -14.42 -6.50
C LEU A 22 6.66 -14.71 -5.51
N THR A 23 7.37 -15.82 -5.68
CA THR A 23 8.54 -16.16 -4.85
C THR A 23 9.69 -15.16 -5.05
N GLN A 24 9.95 -14.75 -6.29
CA GLN A 24 10.95 -13.72 -6.59
C GLN A 24 10.56 -12.36 -5.98
N LEU A 25 9.29 -11.98 -6.08
CA LEU A 25 8.76 -10.76 -5.46
C LEU A 25 8.87 -10.80 -3.93
N ALA A 26 8.56 -11.95 -3.31
CA ALA A 26 8.65 -12.12 -1.87
C ALA A 26 10.07 -11.88 -1.33
N ASN A 27 11.09 -12.30 -2.07
CA ASN A 27 12.49 -12.11 -1.71
C ASN A 27 12.94 -10.63 -1.77
N ALA A 28 12.30 -9.81 -2.61
CA ALA A 28 12.61 -8.38 -2.75
C ALA A 28 11.70 -7.46 -1.92
N ALA A 29 10.59 -7.99 -1.40
CA ALA A 29 9.58 -7.22 -0.69
C ALA A 29 9.95 -6.96 0.77
N LYS A 30 9.40 -5.85 1.31
CA LYS A 30 9.53 -5.47 2.73
C LYS A 30 8.14 -5.20 3.30
N ILE A 31 7.90 -5.71 4.51
CA ILE A 31 6.69 -5.40 5.27
C ILE A 31 7.01 -4.25 6.22
N SER A 32 6.19 -3.21 6.17
CA SER A 32 6.16 -2.11 7.14
C SER A 32 4.88 -2.19 7.95
N PHE A 33 4.97 -1.93 9.25
CA PHE A 33 3.84 -1.92 10.17
C PHE A 33 3.59 -0.49 10.64
N TYR A 34 2.32 -0.13 10.75
CA TYR A 34 1.88 1.20 11.17
C TYR A 34 0.80 1.05 12.23
N LYS A 35 0.78 1.97 13.19
CA LYS A 35 -0.25 2.02 14.22
C LYS A 35 -1.51 2.71 13.69
N GLN A 36 -2.64 2.47 14.34
CA GLN A 36 -3.86 3.20 14.06
C GLN A 36 -3.63 4.72 14.23
N GLY A 37 -4.03 5.50 13.22
CA GLY A 37 -3.86 6.95 13.20
C GLY A 37 -2.47 7.43 12.77
N GLU A 38 -1.53 6.52 12.47
CA GLU A 38 -0.22 6.89 11.95
C GLU A 38 -0.31 7.31 10.47
N ILE A 39 0.35 8.42 10.12
CA ILE A 39 0.37 8.94 8.75
C ILE A 39 1.52 8.30 7.99
N LEU A 40 1.21 7.62 6.87
CA LEU A 40 2.21 6.99 6.01
C LEU A 40 2.88 7.96 5.03
N ILE A 41 2.10 8.90 4.47
CA ILE A 41 2.51 9.81 3.40
C ILE A 41 1.77 11.13 3.57
N HIS A 42 2.47 12.26 3.48
CA HIS A 42 1.84 13.57 3.34
C HIS A 42 1.74 14.00 1.86
N GLU A 43 0.70 14.77 1.53
CA GLU A 43 0.56 15.37 0.19
C GLU A 43 1.81 16.21 -0.14
N GLY A 44 2.46 15.92 -1.27
CA GLY A 44 3.69 16.60 -1.70
C GLY A 44 5.00 15.92 -1.26
N ASP A 45 4.93 14.86 -0.45
CA ASP A 45 6.13 14.11 -0.07
C ASP A 45 6.81 13.47 -1.29
N ARG A 46 8.14 13.53 -1.30
CA ARG A 46 8.96 12.77 -2.25
C ARG A 46 8.90 11.29 -1.86
N PHE A 47 7.93 10.60 -2.41
CA PHE A 47 7.78 9.17 -2.20
C PHE A 47 8.72 8.38 -3.12
N THR A 48 9.41 7.38 -2.57
CA THR A 48 10.32 6.56 -3.40
C THR A 48 9.53 5.79 -4.44
N ALA A 49 10.03 5.73 -5.68
CA ALA A 49 9.42 4.96 -6.76
C ALA A 49 9.50 3.45 -6.48
N LYS A 50 8.56 2.96 -5.68
CA LYS A 50 8.37 1.55 -5.32
C LYS A 50 6.90 1.21 -5.47
N PHE A 51 6.62 -0.08 -5.59
CA PHE A 51 5.27 -0.58 -5.54
C PHE A 51 4.82 -0.74 -4.08
N HIS A 52 3.66 -0.17 -3.75
CA HIS A 52 3.07 -0.26 -2.40
C HIS A 52 1.67 -0.82 -2.49
N ALA A 53 1.34 -1.73 -1.57
CA ALA A 53 0.01 -2.30 -1.41
C ALA A 53 -0.32 -2.51 0.06
N VAL A 54 -1.62 -2.44 0.37
CA VAL A 54 -2.13 -2.74 1.71
C VAL A 54 -2.13 -4.24 1.89
N LEU A 55 -1.29 -4.77 2.77
CA LEU A 55 -1.27 -6.20 3.05
C LEU A 55 -2.39 -6.61 4.01
N GLU A 56 -2.64 -5.79 5.03
CA GLU A 56 -3.66 -6.00 6.06
C GLU A 56 -4.12 -4.63 6.59
N GLY A 57 -5.34 -4.59 7.14
CA GLY A 57 -5.93 -3.38 7.69
C GLY A 57 -6.55 -2.47 6.64
N LYS A 58 -6.60 -1.17 6.93
CA LYS A 58 -7.22 -0.15 6.10
C LYS A 58 -6.37 1.12 6.11
N LEU A 59 -6.25 1.77 4.96
CA LEU A 59 -5.67 3.11 4.85
C LEU A 59 -6.74 4.10 4.42
N LEU A 60 -6.73 5.29 5.01
CA LEU A 60 -7.58 6.40 4.57
C LEU A 60 -6.74 7.35 3.73
N VAL A 61 -7.24 7.69 2.55
CA VAL A 61 -6.74 8.80 1.75
C VAL A 61 -7.57 10.00 2.12
N GLN A 62 -6.94 10.97 2.79
CA GLN A 62 -7.60 12.17 3.28
C GLN A 62 -6.99 13.42 2.63
N LYS A 63 -7.80 14.47 2.51
CA LYS A 63 -7.34 15.81 2.19
C LYS A 63 -7.59 16.71 3.39
N ILE A 64 -6.57 17.48 3.77
CA ILE A 64 -6.65 18.45 4.86
C ILE A 64 -6.76 19.83 4.23
N ALA A 65 -7.87 20.52 4.47
CA ALA A 65 -8.05 21.89 4.00
C ALA A 65 -7.15 22.86 4.79
N VAL A 66 -6.93 24.06 4.27
CA VAL A 66 -6.18 25.13 4.97
C VAL A 66 -6.79 25.44 6.34
N SER A 67 -8.10 25.24 6.51
CA SER A 67 -8.80 25.40 7.79
C SER A 67 -8.54 24.26 8.80
N GLY A 68 -7.78 23.23 8.43
CA GLY A 68 -7.57 22.02 9.23
C GLY A 68 -8.68 20.97 9.11
N LYS A 69 -9.74 21.24 8.34
CA LYS A 69 -10.81 20.25 8.12
C LYS A 69 -10.30 19.08 7.29
N GLU A 70 -10.40 17.87 7.84
CA GLU A 70 -10.09 16.63 7.13
C GLU A 70 -11.29 16.11 6.36
N THR A 71 -11.05 15.65 5.13
CA THR A 71 -12.06 14.99 4.29
C THR A 71 -11.50 13.68 3.77
N THR A 72 -12.15 12.56 4.08
CA THR A 72 -11.80 11.25 3.53
C THR A 72 -12.24 11.19 2.08
N LEU A 73 -11.28 11.03 1.17
CA LEU A 73 -11.50 10.90 -0.27
C LEU A 73 -11.73 9.44 -0.67
N ARG A 74 -10.97 8.52 -0.06
CA ARG A 74 -11.04 7.09 -0.34
C ARG A 74 -10.58 6.29 0.87
N GLN A 75 -11.13 5.08 1.03
CA GLN A 75 -10.58 4.06 1.91
C GLN A 75 -9.97 2.95 1.04
N LEU A 76 -8.75 2.55 1.36
CA LEU A 76 -8.06 1.40 0.76
C LEU A 76 -8.10 0.24 1.75
N SER A 77 -8.39 -0.95 1.25
CA SER A 77 -8.49 -2.21 1.96
C SER A 77 -7.33 -3.12 1.58
N ALA A 78 -7.15 -4.21 2.34
CA ALA A 78 -6.16 -5.24 2.01
C ALA A 78 -6.31 -5.71 0.55
N GLY A 79 -5.18 -5.81 -0.15
CA GLY A 79 -5.10 -6.18 -1.57
C GLY A 79 -4.90 -4.98 -2.51
N GLU A 80 -5.31 -3.78 -2.09
CA GLU A 80 -5.28 -2.59 -2.94
C GLU A 80 -3.88 -1.95 -3.00
N MET A 81 -3.48 -1.53 -4.21
CA MET A 81 -2.25 -0.77 -4.44
C MET A 81 -2.44 0.73 -4.20
N PHE A 82 -1.37 1.43 -3.84
CA PHE A 82 -1.35 2.88 -3.67
C PHE A 82 0.01 3.50 -4.04
N ALA A 83 0.06 4.82 -4.09
CA ALA A 83 1.25 5.61 -4.42
C ALA A 83 1.93 5.22 -5.75
N ALA A 84 1.16 4.63 -6.69
CA ALA A 84 1.62 4.49 -8.06
C ALA A 84 1.51 5.84 -8.78
N PRO A 85 2.46 6.16 -9.68
CA PRO A 85 2.31 7.32 -10.54
C PRO A 85 0.98 7.21 -11.29
N ALA A 86 0.23 8.31 -11.36
CA ALA A 86 -0.88 8.42 -12.30
C ALA A 86 -0.30 8.21 -13.70
N LEU A 87 -0.85 7.23 -14.44
CA LEU A 87 -0.55 7.03 -15.86
C LEU A 87 -1.18 8.14 -16.70
#